data_AF-A0A939LRQ9-F1
#
_entry.id   AF-A0A939LRQ9-F1
#
_cell.length_a   1.000
_cell.length_b   1.000
_cell.length_c   1.000
_cell.angle_alpha   90.00
_cell.angle_beta   90.00
_cell.angle_gamma   90.00
#
_symmetry.space_group_name_H-M   'P 1'
#
loop_
_entity.id
_entity.type
_entity.pdbx_description
1 polymer ?
#
loop_
_entity_poly.entity_id
_entity_poly.type
_entity_poly.pdbx_seq_one_letter_code
_entity_poly.pdbx_strand_id
1 'polypeptide(L)'
;MTDSSVQAHPADLRPLLAGVEDEVRRQRLRTVIPGAVLMLVLGAGLLLAADGDAGMGLAGAGAAALGVSGLASAVLRHRNRDLPLRTEQVDGAPATVLRRRAGWFWAGMSVLGVVAGAVLLLAVGALSTGSSVLAAGLAVVGLGLAWPLAFAAVGLYVPGNVALTGSGVRYRHLGLESMIAWEHLGAVTVLEGQRLLVLHPAPDTSAQHRYRAWPRGQRIHPDGVVTAMLQDWGTLATDVGRLVLHYAENPTERSELGTPAAAARWGHLTTRPVLHRADQWVVGVDRPSTDDDHATVDPDDGAWLPLWEPSADEHARRGVQQSMNGRLWVAVGLLVGLPGVSAFGEPGPWGPVSLGAFAAAGLTTIALGLVSPRPPELAALEGPGALTTPRGGVVLRCSSVRLRMGAVALASLAVGTVATVALFASSPGALLLGTLLALALLVVPVLVATRRLVVRELQLDEETITYRAGSRRQAVPWAQLTRVDVLRDGVIRLGLTDGDAVRIDVGGMSAHPGKVAMLLVRYRRQGGPRGETRDVGTVRVALQSG
;
A
#
# COMPACT_ATOMS: atom_id res chain seq x y z
N MET A 1 16.65 -9.03 40.08
CA MET A 1 16.10 -8.60 38.79
C MET A 1 17.11 -8.94 37.72
N THR A 2 17.08 -10.17 37.24
CA THR A 2 17.87 -10.64 36.11
C THR A 2 17.08 -10.31 34.85
N ASP A 3 17.62 -9.44 34.01
CA ASP A 3 17.17 -9.26 32.63
C ASP A 3 17.42 -10.58 31.89
N SER A 4 16.46 -11.51 31.99
CA SER A 4 16.32 -12.60 31.04
C SER A 4 15.78 -11.97 29.75
N SER A 5 16.66 -11.29 29.01
CA SER A 5 16.43 -11.05 27.59
C SER A 5 16.36 -12.44 26.97
N VAL A 6 15.14 -12.99 26.86
CA VAL A 6 14.88 -14.18 26.06
C VAL A 6 15.52 -13.89 24.72
N GLN A 7 16.65 -14.54 24.43
CA GLN A 7 17.32 -14.39 23.15
C GLN A 7 16.30 -14.81 22.11
N ALA A 8 15.77 -13.82 21.38
CA ALA A 8 14.81 -14.08 20.32
C ALA A 8 15.47 -15.09 19.39
N HIS A 9 14.78 -16.21 19.16
CA HIS A 9 15.29 -17.25 18.27
C HIS A 9 15.67 -16.57 16.95
N PRO A 10 16.88 -16.76 16.40
CA PRO A 10 17.36 -16.02 15.22
C PRO A 10 16.51 -16.24 13.96
N ALA A 11 15.62 -17.24 13.99
CA ALA A 11 14.69 -17.59 12.93
C ALA A 11 13.26 -17.07 13.17
N ASP A 12 12.99 -16.39 14.28
CA ASP A 12 11.67 -15.81 14.57
C ASP A 12 11.39 -14.60 13.65
N LEU A 13 10.27 -14.67 12.95
CA LEU A 13 9.84 -13.67 11.97
C LEU A 13 9.32 -12.38 12.61
N ARG A 14 8.87 -12.41 13.86
CA ARG A 14 8.27 -11.26 14.54
C ARG A 14 9.13 -10.00 14.56
N PRO A 15 10.39 -10.03 15.01
CA PRO A 15 11.24 -8.83 15.01
C PRO A 15 11.49 -8.32 13.59
N LEU A 16 11.56 -9.21 12.61
CA LEU A 16 11.71 -8.85 11.20
C LEU A 16 10.45 -8.11 10.69
N LEU A 17 9.26 -8.68 10.90
CA LEU A 17 7.99 -8.11 10.46
C LEU A 17 7.69 -6.79 11.17
N ALA A 18 7.95 -6.68 12.47
CA ALA A 18 7.82 -5.42 13.21
C ALA A 18 8.74 -4.34 12.63
N GLY A 19 9.98 -4.69 12.31
CA GLY A 19 10.94 -3.79 11.65
C GLY A 19 10.49 -3.34 10.26
N VAL A 20 9.85 -4.23 9.49
CA VAL A 20 9.25 -3.92 8.18
C VAL A 20 8.08 -2.96 8.33
N GLU A 21 7.17 -3.24 9.25
CA GLU A 21 6.00 -2.39 9.49
C GLU A 21 6.39 -0.98 9.90
N ASP A 22 7.32 -0.84 10.84
CA ASP A 22 7.80 0.45 11.30
C ASP A 22 8.49 1.23 10.18
N GLU A 23 9.11 0.56 9.20
CA GLU A 23 9.72 1.22 8.05
C GLU A 23 8.70 1.60 6.98
N VAL A 24 7.81 0.68 6.57
CA VAL A 24 6.70 0.99 5.65
C VAL A 24 5.88 2.16 6.20
N ARG A 25 5.67 2.18 7.52
CA ARG A 25 5.08 3.28 8.25
C ARG A 25 5.92 4.56 8.14
N ARG A 26 7.23 4.54 8.43
CA ARG A 26 8.11 5.71 8.31
C ARG A 26 8.15 6.26 6.88
N GLN A 27 8.22 5.41 5.88
CA GLN A 27 8.23 5.79 4.46
C GLN A 27 6.90 6.43 4.06
N ARG A 28 5.76 5.85 4.46
CA ARG A 28 4.45 6.45 4.24
C ARG A 28 4.28 7.79 4.97
N LEU A 29 4.79 7.91 6.20
CA LEU A 29 4.74 9.19 6.91
C LEU A 29 5.57 10.26 6.19
N ARG A 30 6.77 9.91 5.70
CA ARG A 30 7.61 10.81 4.92
C ARG A 30 6.97 11.28 3.62
N THR A 31 6.06 10.50 3.03
CA THR A 31 5.36 10.90 1.80
C THR A 31 4.04 11.62 2.08
N VAL A 32 3.27 11.17 3.07
CA VAL A 32 1.94 11.72 3.38
C VAL A 32 2.02 13.05 4.12
N ILE A 33 2.95 13.21 5.08
CA ILE A 33 3.04 14.42 5.90
C ILE A 33 3.32 15.66 5.04
N PRO A 34 4.32 15.69 4.14
CA PRO A 34 4.58 16.88 3.32
C PRO A 34 3.41 17.25 2.42
N GLY A 35 2.73 16.25 1.82
CA GLY A 35 1.55 16.49 1.00
C GLY A 35 0.37 17.05 1.81
N ALA A 36 0.14 16.52 3.01
CA ALA A 36 -0.90 17.01 3.91
C ALA A 36 -0.62 18.43 4.42
N VAL A 37 0.65 18.72 4.76
CA VAL A 37 1.10 20.07 5.16
C VAL A 37 0.95 21.05 3.99
N LEU A 38 1.33 20.65 2.77
CA LEU A 38 1.16 21.49 1.59
C LEU A 38 -0.31 21.82 1.35
N MET A 39 -1.21 20.84 1.46
CA MET A 39 -2.66 21.04 1.32
C MET A 39 -3.23 21.95 2.42
N LEU A 40 -2.74 21.84 3.65
CA LEU A 40 -3.10 22.75 4.74
C LEU A 40 -2.67 24.19 4.46
N VAL A 41 -1.41 24.39 4.05
CA VAL A 41 -0.87 25.72 3.75
C VAL A 41 -1.62 26.34 2.57
N LEU A 42 -1.87 25.55 1.52
CA LEU A 42 -2.64 25.99 0.36
C LEU A 42 -4.09 26.34 0.75
N GLY A 43 -4.73 25.50 1.56
CA GLY A 43 -6.09 25.75 2.04
C GLY A 43 -6.21 27.00 2.91
N ALA A 44 -5.28 27.20 3.84
CA ALA A 44 -5.20 28.40 4.66
C ALA A 44 -4.93 29.65 3.81
N GLY A 45 -4.03 29.57 2.82
CA GLY A 45 -3.74 30.66 1.90
C GLY A 45 -4.95 31.08 1.08
N LEU A 46 -5.70 30.12 0.54
CA LEU A 46 -6.94 30.39 -0.21
C LEU A 46 -8.05 30.97 0.70
N LEU A 47 -8.18 30.48 1.93
CA LEU A 47 -9.14 31.04 2.89
C LEU A 47 -8.83 32.49 3.25
N LEU A 48 -7.55 32.83 3.42
CA LEU A 48 -7.12 34.20 3.71
C LEU A 48 -7.24 35.12 2.48
N ALA A 49 -7.06 34.58 1.27
CA ALA A 49 -7.15 35.31 0.02
C ALA A 49 -8.58 35.46 -0.49
N ALA A 50 -9.58 34.82 0.14
CA ALA A 50 -10.93 34.77 -0.38
C ALA A 50 -11.60 36.14 -0.49
N ASP A 51 -11.30 37.12 0.39
CA ASP A 51 -11.81 38.51 0.33
C ASP A 51 -13.30 38.66 -0.06
N GLY A 52 -14.15 37.74 0.43
CA GLY A 52 -15.59 37.69 0.12
C GLY A 52 -16.01 36.80 -1.05
N ASP A 53 -15.07 36.29 -1.86
CA ASP A 53 -15.29 35.26 -2.87
C ASP A 53 -15.55 33.89 -2.22
N ALA A 54 -16.82 33.49 -2.23
CA ALA A 54 -17.29 32.22 -1.71
C ALA A 54 -16.63 31.00 -2.39
N GLY A 55 -16.27 31.11 -3.67
CA GLY A 55 -15.61 30.05 -4.44
C GLY A 55 -14.19 29.79 -3.95
N MET A 56 -13.39 30.84 -3.76
CA MET A 56 -12.04 30.72 -3.17
C MET A 56 -12.10 30.23 -1.72
N GLY A 57 -13.04 30.73 -0.93
CA GLY A 57 -13.25 30.28 0.45
C GLY A 57 -13.57 28.77 0.54
N LEU A 58 -14.45 28.27 -0.33
CA LEU A 58 -14.80 26.85 -0.40
C LEU A 58 -13.63 25.98 -0.86
N ALA A 59 -12.89 26.41 -1.87
CA ALA A 59 -11.69 25.70 -2.33
C ALA A 59 -10.63 25.62 -1.22
N GLY A 60 -10.42 26.71 -0.49
CA GLY A 60 -9.53 26.77 0.66
C GLY A 60 -9.95 25.84 1.80
N ALA A 61 -11.24 25.84 2.15
CA ALA A 61 -11.79 24.94 3.16
C ALA A 61 -11.62 23.46 2.77
N GLY A 62 -11.87 23.12 1.50
CA GLY A 62 -11.69 21.77 0.98
C GLY A 62 -10.24 21.29 1.05
N ALA A 63 -9.29 22.11 0.60
CA ALA A 63 -7.86 21.81 0.68
C ALA A 63 -7.37 21.66 2.13
N ALA A 64 -7.81 22.56 3.03
CA ALA A 64 -7.50 22.48 4.44
C ALA A 64 -8.05 21.20 5.08
N ALA A 65 -9.32 20.85 4.81
CA ALA A 65 -9.94 19.64 5.32
C ALA A 65 -9.24 18.35 4.84
N LEU A 66 -8.78 18.32 3.58
CA LEU A 66 -7.96 17.23 3.06
C LEU A 66 -6.60 17.14 3.77
N GLY A 67 -5.95 18.28 4.01
CA GLY A 67 -4.69 18.35 4.75
C GLY A 67 -4.83 17.86 6.20
N VAL A 68 -5.85 18.34 6.93
CA VAL A 68 -6.17 17.86 8.29
C VAL A 68 -6.46 16.35 8.29
N SER A 69 -7.28 15.88 7.35
CA SER A 69 -7.63 14.45 7.25
C SER A 69 -6.41 13.59 6.94
N GLY A 70 -5.50 14.05 6.08
CA GLY A 70 -4.23 13.38 5.77
C GLY A 70 -3.30 13.29 6.98
N LEU A 71 -3.19 14.37 7.76
CA LEU A 71 -2.41 14.40 9.00
C LEU A 71 -3.04 13.53 10.10
N ALA A 72 -4.36 13.64 10.30
CA ALA A 72 -5.09 12.78 11.24
C ALA A 72 -4.92 11.31 10.87
N SER A 73 -5.00 10.95 9.59
CA SER A 73 -4.71 9.60 9.08
C SER A 73 -3.30 9.14 9.44
N ALA A 74 -2.30 10.01 9.24
CA ALA A 74 -0.90 9.73 9.53
C ALA A 74 -0.65 9.52 11.04
N VAL A 75 -1.25 10.36 11.88
CA VAL A 75 -1.13 10.32 13.34
C VAL A 75 -1.90 9.15 13.96
N LEU A 76 -3.14 8.90 13.52
CA LEU A 76 -3.96 7.77 14.01
C LEU A 76 -3.36 6.41 13.61
N ARG A 77 -2.59 6.35 12.52
CA ARG A 77 -1.76 5.18 12.18
C ARG A 77 -0.58 4.98 13.14
N HIS A 78 -0.10 6.04 13.79
CA HIS A 78 1.10 6.03 14.62
C HIS A 78 0.87 5.48 16.04
N ARG A 79 -0.35 5.54 16.58
CA ARG A 79 -0.62 5.11 17.97
C ARG A 79 -0.82 3.61 18.18
N ASN A 80 -0.50 2.77 17.19
CA ASN A 80 -1.07 1.43 17.13
C ASN A 80 -0.03 0.31 17.23
N ARG A 81 0.29 -0.10 18.46
CA ARG A 81 0.76 -1.45 18.78
C ARG A 81 -0.31 -2.15 19.64
N ASP A 82 -0.47 -3.45 19.41
CA ASP A 82 -1.33 -4.41 20.13
C ASP A 82 -2.84 -4.23 19.97
N LEU A 83 -3.47 -5.08 19.16
CA LEU A 83 -4.92 -5.23 19.16
C LEU A 83 -5.30 -6.38 20.11
N PRO A 84 -5.93 -6.10 21.27
CA PRO A 84 -6.39 -7.16 22.14
C PRO A 84 -7.54 -7.90 21.46
N LEU A 85 -7.52 -9.23 21.56
CA LEU A 85 -8.72 -10.04 21.38
C LEU A 85 -9.83 -9.46 22.25
N ARG A 86 -11.03 -9.35 21.69
CA ARG A 86 -12.21 -8.91 22.43
C ARG A 86 -13.22 -10.02 22.50
N THR A 87 -13.82 -10.18 23.67
CA THR A 87 -15.01 -10.99 23.86
C THR A 87 -16.22 -10.12 23.55
N GLU A 88 -16.95 -10.45 22.48
CA GLU A 88 -18.14 -9.72 22.04
C GLU A 88 -19.26 -10.72 21.73
N GLN A 89 -20.50 -10.27 21.67
CA GLN A 89 -21.57 -11.08 21.08
C GLN A 89 -21.73 -10.78 19.59
N VAL A 90 -21.81 -11.82 18.78
CA VAL A 90 -22.04 -11.74 17.34
C VAL A 90 -23.25 -12.60 17.01
N ASP A 91 -24.31 -11.98 16.50
CA ASP A 91 -25.63 -12.59 16.26
C ASP A 91 -26.19 -13.34 17.49
N GLY A 92 -26.00 -12.77 18.69
CA GLY A 92 -26.49 -13.33 19.95
C GLY A 92 -25.64 -14.48 20.52
N ALA A 93 -24.56 -14.89 19.83
CA ALA A 93 -23.64 -15.90 20.33
C ALA A 93 -22.35 -15.26 20.90
N PRO A 94 -21.77 -15.80 21.97
CA PRO A 94 -20.46 -15.37 22.46
C PRO A 94 -19.40 -15.65 21.39
N ALA A 95 -18.55 -14.67 21.14
CA ALA A 95 -17.54 -14.73 20.11
C ALA A 95 -16.23 -14.09 20.57
N THR A 96 -15.12 -14.67 20.12
CA THR A 96 -13.80 -14.08 20.25
C THR A 96 -13.49 -13.32 18.97
N VAL A 97 -13.43 -12.00 19.05
CA VAL A 97 -13.34 -11.12 17.88
C VAL A 97 -11.97 -10.46 17.81
N LEU A 98 -11.29 -10.67 16.69
CA LEU A 98 -10.17 -9.86 16.23
C LEU A 98 -10.73 -8.77 15.32
N ARG A 99 -10.65 -7.51 15.74
CA ARG A 99 -11.08 -6.36 14.93
C ARG A 99 -9.88 -5.63 14.38
N ARG A 100 -9.88 -5.34 13.09
CA ARG A 100 -8.98 -4.35 12.51
C ARG A 100 -9.27 -2.98 13.14
N ARG A 101 -8.23 -2.21 13.50
CA ARG A 101 -8.43 -0.86 14.03
C ARG A 101 -9.15 0.00 12.98
N ALA A 102 -10.24 0.63 13.41
CA ALA A 102 -11.10 1.40 12.52
C ALA A 102 -10.48 2.74 12.06
N GLY A 103 -9.36 3.17 12.63
CA GLY A 103 -8.76 4.49 12.36
C GLY A 103 -8.48 4.75 10.87
N TRP A 104 -7.89 3.78 10.15
CA TRP A 104 -7.63 3.98 8.72
C TRP A 104 -8.90 3.93 7.87
N PHE A 105 -9.83 3.03 8.22
CA PHE A 105 -11.12 2.93 7.56
C PHE A 105 -11.89 4.26 7.68
N TRP A 106 -12.01 4.79 8.90
CA TRP A 106 -12.69 6.05 9.13
C TRP A 106 -11.96 7.23 8.50
N ALA A 107 -10.63 7.25 8.54
CA ALA A 107 -9.90 8.33 7.90
C ALA A 107 -10.05 8.32 6.36
N GLY A 108 -10.09 7.13 5.75
CA GLY A 108 -10.44 6.97 4.33
C GLY A 108 -11.87 7.43 4.03
N MET A 109 -12.83 7.07 4.89
CA MET A 109 -14.22 7.55 4.79
C MET A 109 -14.30 9.07 4.97
N SER A 110 -13.57 9.67 5.90
CA SER A 110 -13.52 11.12 6.12
C SER A 110 -13.01 11.86 4.88
N VAL A 111 -11.92 11.39 4.26
CA VAL A 111 -11.41 11.96 3.01
C VAL A 111 -12.47 11.88 1.92
N LEU A 112 -13.11 10.72 1.76
CA LEU A 112 -14.19 10.56 0.80
C LEU A 112 -15.36 11.50 1.09
N GLY A 113 -15.69 11.73 2.36
CA GLY A 113 -16.78 12.60 2.80
C GLY A 113 -16.49 14.07 2.55
N VAL A 114 -15.25 14.51 2.75
CA VAL A 114 -14.81 15.87 2.39
C VAL A 114 -14.91 16.08 0.88
N VAL A 115 -14.44 15.11 0.07
CA VAL A 115 -14.55 15.19 -1.39
C VAL A 115 -16.02 15.21 -1.84
N ALA A 116 -16.85 14.32 -1.28
CA ALA A 116 -18.27 14.29 -1.58
C ALA A 116 -18.96 15.61 -1.21
N GLY A 117 -18.66 16.16 -0.03
CA GLY A 117 -19.17 17.46 0.42
C GLY A 117 -18.76 18.60 -0.51
N ALA A 118 -17.49 18.64 -0.94
CA ALA A 118 -17.01 19.64 -1.90
C ALA A 118 -17.76 19.56 -3.24
N VAL A 119 -17.97 18.34 -3.77
CA VAL A 119 -18.73 18.13 -5.01
C VAL A 119 -20.19 18.55 -4.86
N LEU A 120 -20.82 18.28 -3.71
CA LEU A 120 -22.19 18.71 -3.43
C LEU A 120 -22.30 20.24 -3.31
N LEU A 121 -21.31 20.91 -2.72
CA LEU A 121 -21.25 22.37 -2.66
C LEU A 121 -21.10 22.98 -4.05
N LEU A 122 -20.29 22.36 -4.93
CA LEU A 122 -20.21 22.75 -6.34
C LEU A 122 -21.55 22.56 -7.07
N ALA A 123 -22.31 21.51 -6.75
CA ALA A 123 -23.65 21.31 -7.30
C ALA A 123 -24.60 22.45 -6.90
N VAL A 124 -24.54 22.89 -5.64
CA VAL A 124 -25.33 24.05 -5.15
C VAL A 124 -24.92 25.34 -5.86
N GLY A 125 -23.62 25.58 -6.07
CA GLY A 125 -23.14 26.73 -6.83
C GLY A 125 -23.53 26.71 -8.32
N ALA A 126 -23.54 25.52 -8.94
CA ALA A 126 -24.04 25.36 -10.31
C ALA A 126 -25.55 25.65 -10.39
N LEU A 127 -26.31 25.31 -9.35
CA LEU A 127 -27.74 25.61 -9.29
C LEU A 127 -27.99 27.11 -9.13
N SER A 128 -27.21 27.81 -8.30
CA SER A 128 -27.36 29.26 -8.10
C SER A 128 -26.98 30.10 -9.34
N THR A 129 -26.19 29.53 -10.25
CA THR A 129 -25.83 30.14 -11.55
C THR A 129 -26.79 29.75 -12.68
N GLY A 130 -27.86 29.00 -12.38
CA GLY A 130 -28.90 28.61 -13.35
C GLY A 130 -28.58 27.36 -14.18
N SER A 131 -27.47 26.66 -13.91
CA SER A 131 -27.07 25.47 -14.66
C SER A 131 -27.61 24.18 -14.03
N SER A 132 -28.91 23.92 -14.21
CA SER A 132 -29.60 22.77 -13.61
C SER A 132 -29.01 21.41 -14.03
N VAL A 133 -28.53 21.28 -15.26
CA VAL A 133 -27.94 20.03 -15.77
C VAL A 133 -26.60 19.73 -15.08
N LEU A 134 -25.74 20.74 -14.94
CA LEU A 134 -24.46 20.59 -14.24
C LEU A 134 -24.68 20.33 -12.75
N ALA A 135 -25.62 21.06 -12.13
CA ALA A 135 -26.00 20.86 -10.73
C ALA A 135 -26.49 19.43 -10.49
N ALA A 136 -27.39 18.91 -11.34
CA ALA A 136 -27.87 17.54 -11.24
C ALA A 136 -26.74 16.51 -11.40
N GLY A 137 -25.86 16.70 -12.39
CA GLY A 137 -24.70 15.82 -12.61
C GLY A 137 -23.75 15.79 -11.41
N LEU A 138 -23.38 16.95 -10.89
CA LEU A 138 -22.52 17.07 -9.70
C LEU A 138 -23.21 16.51 -8.45
N ALA A 139 -24.51 16.73 -8.27
CA ALA A 139 -25.27 16.17 -7.15
C ALA A 139 -25.25 14.63 -7.17
N VAL A 140 -25.49 14.02 -8.33
CA VAL A 140 -25.42 12.55 -8.50
C VAL A 140 -24.01 12.03 -8.19
N VAL A 141 -22.96 12.69 -8.67
CA VAL A 141 -21.57 12.31 -8.36
C VAL A 141 -21.26 12.45 -6.88
N GLY A 142 -21.63 13.58 -6.26
CA GLY A 142 -21.42 13.85 -4.84
C GLY A 142 -22.14 12.85 -3.94
N LEU A 143 -23.41 12.54 -4.24
CA LEU A 143 -24.18 11.51 -3.53
C LEU A 143 -23.57 10.11 -3.73
N GLY A 144 -23.14 9.78 -4.95
CA GLY A 144 -22.45 8.53 -5.23
C GLY A 144 -21.14 8.37 -4.44
N LEU A 145 -20.40 9.46 -4.24
CA LEU A 145 -19.20 9.49 -3.41
C LEU A 145 -19.52 9.44 -1.91
N ALA A 146 -20.63 10.04 -1.46
CA ALA A 146 -21.07 10.00 -0.06
C ALA A 146 -21.64 8.63 0.34
N TRP A 147 -22.10 7.82 -0.63
CA TRP A 147 -22.79 6.56 -0.40
C TRP A 147 -22.03 5.56 0.50
N PRO A 148 -20.71 5.32 0.35
CA PRO A 148 -19.94 4.48 1.26
C PRO A 148 -19.92 4.97 2.71
N LEU A 149 -20.02 6.28 2.96
CA LEU A 149 -20.12 6.81 4.32
C LEU A 149 -21.45 6.47 4.96
N ALA A 150 -22.55 6.56 4.22
CA ALA A 150 -23.86 6.14 4.72
C ALA A 150 -23.84 4.66 5.13
N PHE A 151 -23.24 3.79 4.32
CA PHE A 151 -23.06 2.39 4.69
C PHE A 151 -22.12 2.15 5.86
N ALA A 152 -21.04 2.93 5.98
CA ALA A 152 -20.17 2.87 7.14
C ALA A 152 -20.92 3.30 8.41
N ALA A 153 -21.73 4.35 8.34
CA ALA A 153 -22.51 4.88 9.46
C ALA A 153 -23.59 3.91 9.95
N VAL A 154 -24.27 3.19 9.04
CA VAL A 154 -25.23 2.13 9.37
C VAL A 154 -24.52 0.80 9.73
N GLY A 155 -23.19 0.79 9.72
CA GLY A 155 -22.40 -0.39 10.04
C GLY A 155 -22.51 -1.51 9.02
N LEU A 156 -22.98 -1.23 7.80
CA LEU A 156 -22.96 -2.17 6.66
C LEU A 156 -21.54 -2.35 6.13
N TYR A 157 -20.76 -1.25 6.10
CA TYR A 157 -19.32 -1.28 5.86
C TYR A 157 -18.54 -1.30 7.16
N VAL A 158 -17.69 -2.30 7.33
CA VAL A 158 -16.82 -2.45 8.51
C VAL A 158 -15.34 -2.47 8.11
N PRO A 159 -14.43 -2.02 9.00
CA PRO A 159 -12.99 -1.99 8.72
C PRO A 159 -12.37 -3.37 8.45
N GLY A 160 -12.97 -4.43 8.97
CA GLY A 160 -12.39 -5.78 9.01
C GLY A 160 -12.55 -6.39 10.40
N ASN A 161 -13.16 -7.56 10.51
CA ASN A 161 -13.10 -8.37 11.72
C ASN A 161 -13.13 -9.88 11.39
N VAL A 162 -12.47 -10.67 12.23
CA VAL A 162 -12.53 -12.12 12.27
C VAL A 162 -13.14 -12.46 13.62
N ALA A 163 -14.32 -13.03 13.60
CA ALA A 163 -15.01 -13.53 14.78
C ALA A 163 -14.94 -15.05 14.79
N LEU A 164 -14.45 -15.61 15.89
CA LEU A 164 -14.49 -17.03 16.17
C LEU A 164 -15.70 -17.27 17.08
N THR A 165 -16.70 -17.98 16.56
CA THR A 165 -17.93 -18.35 17.29
C THR A 165 -17.94 -19.85 17.55
N GLY A 166 -18.81 -20.33 18.44
CA GLY A 166 -19.00 -21.78 18.61
C GLY A 166 -19.38 -22.53 17.32
N SER A 167 -19.98 -21.83 16.34
CA SER A 167 -20.42 -22.39 15.06
C SER A 167 -19.37 -22.32 13.94
N GLY A 168 -18.37 -21.44 14.01
CA GLY A 168 -17.35 -21.36 12.96
C GLY A 168 -16.47 -20.11 13.01
N VAL A 169 -15.80 -19.89 11.89
CA VAL A 169 -15.01 -18.68 11.64
C VAL A 169 -15.82 -17.75 10.74
N ARG A 170 -16.01 -16.52 11.19
CA ARG A 170 -16.69 -15.47 10.44
C ARG A 170 -15.73 -14.32 10.15
N TYR A 171 -15.53 -14.04 8.87
CA TYR A 171 -14.76 -12.90 8.39
C TYR A 171 -15.69 -11.85 7.79
N ARG A 172 -15.54 -10.59 8.22
CA ARG A 172 -16.29 -9.47 7.66
C ARG A 172 -15.35 -8.34 7.28
N HIS A 173 -15.46 -7.84 6.06
CA HIS A 173 -14.66 -6.71 5.60
C HIS A 173 -15.42 -5.89 4.56
N LEU A 174 -15.48 -4.57 4.76
CA LEU A 174 -16.35 -3.67 4.01
C LEU A 174 -17.78 -4.23 4.02
N GLY A 175 -18.34 -4.55 2.85
CA GLY A 175 -19.67 -5.13 2.70
C GLY A 175 -19.71 -6.66 2.54
N LEU A 176 -18.57 -7.36 2.51
CA LEU A 176 -18.54 -8.82 2.41
C LEU A 176 -18.49 -9.44 3.81
N GLU A 177 -19.35 -10.44 4.01
CA GLU A 177 -19.33 -11.35 5.14
C GLU A 177 -19.12 -12.76 4.60
N SER A 178 -18.19 -13.50 5.18
CA SER A 178 -17.86 -14.88 4.83
C SER A 178 -17.86 -15.71 6.11
N MET A 179 -18.54 -16.85 6.10
CA MET A 179 -18.61 -17.75 7.24
C MET A 179 -18.26 -19.16 6.79
N ILE A 180 -17.33 -19.78 7.50
CA ILE A 180 -16.99 -21.20 7.34
C ILE A 180 -17.26 -21.88 8.68
N ALA A 181 -18.10 -22.90 8.65
CA ALA A 181 -18.38 -23.69 9.85
C ALA A 181 -17.16 -24.53 10.22
N TRP A 182 -16.99 -24.87 11.50
CA TRP A 182 -15.82 -25.62 11.94
C TRP A 182 -15.71 -26.99 11.27
N GLU A 183 -16.84 -27.65 11.10
CA GLU A 183 -17.00 -28.94 10.40
C GLU A 183 -16.70 -28.85 8.90
N HIS A 184 -16.76 -27.66 8.31
CA HIS A 184 -16.45 -27.43 6.90
C HIS A 184 -15.01 -26.94 6.71
N LEU A 185 -14.24 -26.72 7.77
CA LEU A 185 -12.87 -26.24 7.64
C LEU A 185 -11.93 -27.42 7.35
N GLY A 186 -11.46 -27.52 6.11
CA GLY A 186 -10.55 -28.58 5.68
C GLY A 186 -9.08 -28.26 5.93
N ALA A 187 -8.67 -27.02 5.67
CA ALA A 187 -7.28 -26.59 5.89
C ALA A 187 -7.18 -25.09 6.16
N VAL A 188 -6.10 -24.70 6.83
CA VAL A 188 -5.75 -23.29 7.10
C VAL A 188 -4.38 -23.01 6.51
N THR A 189 -4.33 -22.15 5.50
CA THR A 189 -3.08 -21.73 4.87
C THR A 189 -2.74 -20.32 5.31
N VAL A 190 -1.51 -20.13 5.78
CA VAL A 190 -0.99 -18.82 6.20
C VAL A 190 0.06 -18.36 5.20
N LEU A 191 -0.12 -17.15 4.68
CA LEU A 191 0.86 -16.45 3.85
C LEU A 191 1.35 -15.22 4.62
N GLU A 192 2.40 -15.40 5.43
CA GLU A 192 2.81 -14.41 6.43
C GLU A 192 3.31 -13.11 5.77
N GLY A 193 4.03 -13.20 4.65
CA GLY A 193 4.47 -12.03 3.88
C GLY A 193 3.32 -11.17 3.37
N GLN A 194 2.22 -11.81 2.98
CA GLN A 194 1.02 -11.13 2.49
C GLN A 194 0.08 -10.73 3.65
N ARG A 195 0.32 -11.24 4.87
CA ARG A 195 -0.63 -11.21 5.99
C ARG A 195 -2.00 -11.71 5.57
N LEU A 196 -1.98 -12.80 4.83
CA LEU A 196 -3.18 -13.43 4.30
C LEU A 196 -3.40 -14.73 5.06
N LEU A 197 -4.63 -14.89 5.55
CA LEU A 197 -5.11 -16.14 6.09
C LEU A 197 -6.14 -16.69 5.11
N VAL A 198 -5.93 -17.92 4.65
CA VAL A 198 -6.79 -18.60 3.69
C VAL A 198 -7.41 -19.81 4.36
N LEU A 199 -8.72 -19.83 4.47
CA LEU A 199 -9.48 -20.93 5.06
C LEU A 199 -10.07 -21.75 3.92
N HIS A 200 -9.59 -22.98 3.78
CA HIS A 200 -10.01 -23.90 2.74
C HIS A 200 -11.20 -24.73 3.26
N PRO A 201 -12.31 -24.78 2.51
CA PRO A 201 -13.38 -25.69 2.83
C PRO A 201 -12.94 -27.15 2.65
N ALA A 202 -13.54 -28.05 3.41
CA ALA A 202 -13.44 -29.50 3.19
C ALA A 202 -14.06 -29.88 1.84
N PRO A 203 -13.66 -31.02 1.23
CA PRO A 203 -14.28 -31.51 0.00
C PRO A 203 -15.80 -31.51 0.10
N ASP A 204 -16.48 -31.11 -0.98
CA ASP A 204 -17.95 -31.02 -1.08
C ASP A 204 -18.64 -30.02 -0.12
N THR A 205 -17.87 -29.18 0.57
CA THR A 205 -18.40 -28.09 1.40
C THR A 205 -18.01 -26.73 0.83
N SER A 206 -18.67 -25.66 1.26
CA SER A 206 -18.33 -24.29 0.85
C SER A 206 -18.56 -23.30 1.97
N ALA A 207 -17.78 -22.21 1.97
CA ALA A 207 -18.06 -21.09 2.84
C ALA A 207 -19.31 -20.33 2.37
N GLN A 208 -20.09 -19.87 3.34
CA GLN A 208 -21.25 -19.02 3.07
C GLN A 208 -20.78 -17.57 2.91
N HIS A 209 -21.04 -16.98 1.74
CA HIS A 209 -20.71 -15.60 1.45
C HIS A 209 -21.98 -14.75 1.34
N ARG A 210 -22.03 -13.64 2.06
CA ARG A 210 -23.14 -12.69 2.04
C ARG A 210 -22.61 -11.28 1.80
N TYR A 211 -23.15 -10.60 0.78
CA TYR A 211 -22.93 -9.16 0.61
C TYR A 211 -23.99 -8.40 1.38
N ARG A 212 -23.56 -7.59 2.35
CA ARG A 212 -24.44 -6.68 3.11
C ARG A 212 -24.65 -5.34 2.40
N ALA A 213 -23.81 -4.98 1.42
CA ALA A 213 -23.93 -3.73 0.67
C ALA A 213 -23.35 -3.84 -0.75
N TRP A 214 -23.83 -2.98 -1.64
CA TRP A 214 -23.39 -2.82 -3.03
C TRP A 214 -22.50 -1.56 -3.14
N PRO A 215 -21.44 -1.50 -3.98
CA PRO A 215 -21.01 -2.47 -4.98
C PRO A 215 -20.23 -3.66 -4.39
N ARG A 216 -20.31 -4.80 -5.10
CA ARG A 216 -19.55 -6.03 -4.82
C ARG A 216 -18.08 -5.83 -5.23
N GLY A 217 -17.34 -5.04 -4.45
CA GLY A 217 -15.95 -4.71 -4.74
C GLY A 217 -14.97 -5.86 -4.46
N GLN A 218 -15.37 -6.84 -3.65
CA GLN A 218 -14.59 -8.05 -3.40
C GLN A 218 -15.12 -9.19 -4.26
N ARG A 219 -14.21 -9.99 -4.82
CA ARG A 219 -14.56 -11.22 -5.53
C ARG A 219 -14.57 -12.36 -4.53
N ILE A 220 -15.63 -13.15 -4.54
CA ILE A 220 -15.67 -14.46 -3.87
C ILE A 220 -14.82 -15.40 -4.72
N HIS A 221 -13.97 -16.20 -4.07
CA HIS A 221 -13.24 -17.25 -4.78
C HIS A 221 -14.25 -18.28 -5.31
N PRO A 222 -14.14 -18.72 -6.58
CA PRO A 222 -15.04 -19.72 -7.13
C PRO A 222 -15.07 -21.00 -6.30
N ASP A 223 -13.95 -21.30 -5.62
CA ASP A 223 -13.77 -22.52 -4.82
C ASP A 223 -14.33 -22.40 -3.39
N GLY A 224 -15.08 -21.33 -3.07
CA GLY A 224 -15.70 -21.15 -1.75
C GLY A 224 -14.70 -20.89 -0.61
N VAL A 225 -13.47 -20.50 -0.95
CA VAL A 225 -12.38 -20.22 0.00
C VAL A 225 -12.60 -18.88 0.68
N VAL A 226 -12.35 -18.81 2.00
CA VAL A 226 -12.37 -17.54 2.75
C VAL A 226 -10.97 -16.96 2.83
N THR A 227 -10.79 -15.81 2.18
CA THR A 227 -9.54 -15.06 2.22
C THR A 227 -9.64 -13.89 3.21
N ALA A 228 -9.05 -14.04 4.39
CA ALA A 228 -8.98 -12.99 5.39
C ALA A 228 -7.68 -12.20 5.26
N MET A 229 -7.82 -10.91 4.91
CA MET A 229 -6.69 -9.98 4.84
C MET A 229 -6.42 -9.38 6.22
N LEU A 230 -5.33 -9.79 6.84
CA LEU A 230 -4.92 -9.35 8.18
C LEU A 230 -3.95 -8.16 8.13
N GLN A 231 -3.90 -7.45 6.99
CA GLN A 231 -3.10 -6.24 6.82
C GLN A 231 -3.59 -5.11 7.74
N ASP A 232 -2.66 -4.53 8.51
CA ASP A 232 -2.89 -3.47 9.51
C ASP A 232 -3.69 -3.94 10.75
N TRP A 233 -3.75 -5.24 11.03
CA TRP A 233 -4.39 -5.78 12.23
C TRP A 233 -3.48 -5.78 13.45
N GLY A 234 -2.18 -5.49 13.29
CA GLY A 234 -1.23 -5.52 14.39
C GLY A 234 -1.04 -6.91 15.02
N THR A 235 -1.43 -7.96 14.30
CA THR A 235 -1.27 -9.38 14.65
C THR A 235 -0.70 -10.12 13.44
N LEU A 236 0.09 -11.16 13.68
CA LEU A 236 0.57 -12.01 12.59
C LEU A 236 -0.54 -12.89 12.05
N ALA A 237 -0.48 -13.24 10.77
CA ALA A 237 -1.45 -14.15 10.17
C ALA A 237 -1.31 -15.56 10.76
N THR A 238 -0.07 -15.94 11.08
CA THR A 238 0.28 -17.18 11.79
C THR A 238 -0.42 -17.30 13.13
N ASP A 239 -0.45 -16.23 13.92
CA ASP A 239 -1.05 -16.29 15.25
C ASP A 239 -2.56 -16.55 15.15
N VAL A 240 -3.22 -15.88 14.18
CA VAL A 240 -4.64 -16.12 13.88
C VAL A 240 -4.88 -17.53 13.34
N GLY A 241 -4.03 -18.00 12.42
CA GLY A 241 -4.12 -19.35 11.87
C GLY A 241 -3.96 -20.43 12.94
N ARG A 242 -3.00 -20.28 13.86
CA ARG A 242 -2.80 -21.18 15.01
C ARG A 242 -4.03 -21.19 15.92
N LEU A 243 -4.64 -20.03 16.20
CA LEU A 243 -5.84 -19.97 17.03
C LEU A 243 -7.04 -20.65 16.33
N VAL A 244 -7.23 -20.41 15.04
CA VAL A 244 -8.30 -21.02 14.23
C VAL A 244 -8.14 -22.54 14.21
N LEU A 245 -6.94 -23.02 13.89
CA LEU A 245 -6.67 -24.46 13.85
C LEU A 245 -6.88 -25.11 15.21
N HIS A 246 -6.36 -24.48 16.27
CA HIS A 246 -6.51 -24.97 17.63
C HIS A 246 -7.98 -25.32 17.95
N TYR A 247 -8.91 -24.40 17.66
CA TYR A 247 -10.34 -24.63 17.89
C TYR A 247 -11.01 -25.54 16.85
N ALA A 248 -10.43 -25.67 15.65
CA ALA A 248 -10.86 -26.67 14.68
C ALA A 248 -10.59 -28.09 15.20
N GLU A 249 -9.37 -28.32 15.70
CA GLU A 249 -8.88 -29.61 16.21
C GLU A 249 -9.43 -29.98 17.60
N ASN A 250 -9.86 -29.00 18.40
CA ASN A 250 -10.36 -29.21 19.77
C ASN A 250 -11.83 -28.76 19.92
N PRO A 251 -12.82 -29.55 19.45
CA PRO A 251 -14.24 -29.15 19.47
C PRO A 251 -14.80 -28.84 20.85
N THR A 252 -14.35 -29.55 21.88
CA THR A 252 -14.78 -29.37 23.28
C THR A 252 -14.40 -27.98 23.83
N GLU A 253 -13.28 -27.44 23.37
CA GLU A 253 -12.75 -26.16 23.82
C GLU A 253 -13.38 -24.96 23.09
N ARG A 254 -14.19 -25.19 22.04
CA ARG A 254 -14.93 -24.11 21.35
C ARG A 254 -15.89 -23.37 22.28
N SER A 255 -16.30 -24.00 23.39
CA SER A 255 -17.09 -23.39 24.46
C SER A 255 -16.36 -22.22 25.16
N GLU A 256 -15.03 -22.14 25.05
CA GLU A 256 -14.24 -21.03 25.55
C GLU A 256 -14.34 -19.75 24.69
N LEU A 257 -14.84 -19.86 23.46
CA LEU A 257 -14.96 -18.72 22.56
C LEU A 257 -15.91 -17.66 23.14
N GLY A 258 -15.47 -16.41 23.13
CA GLY A 258 -16.14 -15.30 23.81
C GLY A 258 -15.88 -15.22 25.31
N THR A 259 -14.94 -15.99 25.86
CA THR A 259 -14.53 -15.92 27.28
C THR A 259 -13.07 -15.46 27.45
N PRO A 260 -12.66 -15.04 28.66
CA PRO A 260 -11.25 -14.73 28.96
C PRO A 260 -10.29 -15.90 28.71
N ALA A 261 -10.76 -17.16 28.74
CA ALA A 261 -9.93 -18.33 28.46
C ALA A 261 -9.40 -18.31 27.02
N ALA A 262 -10.21 -17.91 26.04
CA ALA A 262 -9.76 -17.74 24.66
C ALA A 262 -8.68 -16.66 24.51
N ALA A 263 -8.77 -15.58 25.28
CA ALA A 263 -7.75 -14.53 25.30
C ALA A 263 -6.43 -15.01 25.94
N ALA A 264 -6.51 -15.79 27.02
CA ALA A 264 -5.33 -16.42 27.62
C ALA A 264 -4.65 -17.42 26.65
N ARG A 265 -5.46 -18.20 25.94
CA ARG A 265 -4.99 -19.15 24.92
C ARG A 265 -4.29 -18.43 23.76
N TRP A 266 -4.85 -17.31 23.30
CA TRP A 266 -4.18 -16.43 22.35
C TRP A 266 -2.83 -15.92 22.88
N GLY A 267 -2.79 -15.47 24.14
CA GLY A 267 -1.54 -15.09 24.80
C GLY A 267 -0.49 -16.19 24.71
N HIS A 268 -0.87 -17.43 25.02
CA HIS A 268 0.05 -18.56 24.92
C HIS A 268 0.50 -18.83 23.47
N LEU A 269 -0.42 -18.87 22.50
CA LEU A 269 -0.07 -19.13 21.09
C LEU A 269 0.82 -18.03 20.50
N THR A 270 0.60 -16.78 20.89
CA THR A 270 1.44 -15.63 20.50
C THR A 270 2.79 -15.60 21.21
N THR A 271 3.14 -16.54 22.09
CA THR A 271 4.53 -16.65 22.60
C THR A 271 5.38 -17.61 21.77
N ARG A 272 4.77 -18.49 20.97
CA ARG A 272 5.49 -19.48 20.18
C ARG A 272 6.21 -18.81 19.00
N PRO A 273 7.50 -19.11 18.75
CA PRO A 273 8.26 -18.51 17.65
C PRO A 273 7.60 -18.83 16.30
N VAL A 274 7.69 -17.90 15.37
CA VAL A 274 7.22 -18.10 13.99
C VAL A 274 8.46 -18.34 13.13
N LEU A 275 8.75 -19.62 12.87
CA LEU A 275 9.92 -20.04 12.12
C LEU A 275 9.75 -19.74 10.63
N HIS A 276 10.79 -19.16 10.04
CA HIS A 276 10.89 -18.83 8.62
C HIS A 276 11.18 -20.07 7.76
N ARG A 277 10.28 -21.06 7.70
CA ARG A 277 10.49 -22.29 6.89
C ARG A 277 9.75 -22.33 5.55
N ALA A 278 8.69 -21.56 5.36
CA ALA A 278 8.03 -21.36 4.07
C ALA A 278 7.17 -20.09 4.09
N ASP A 279 7.01 -19.44 2.94
CA ASP A 279 6.08 -18.33 2.71
C ASP A 279 4.61 -18.78 2.77
N GLN A 280 4.37 -20.06 2.46
CA GLN A 280 3.10 -20.75 2.59
C GLN A 280 3.27 -22.01 3.45
N TRP A 281 2.43 -22.17 4.48
CA TRP A 281 2.31 -23.47 5.17
C TRP A 281 0.90 -23.70 5.66
N VAL A 282 0.53 -24.98 5.72
CA VAL A 282 -0.75 -25.44 6.25
C VAL A 282 -0.59 -25.66 7.73
N VAL A 283 -1.33 -24.91 8.54
CA VAL A 283 -1.33 -25.11 9.99
C VAL A 283 -2.01 -26.47 10.26
N GLY A 284 -1.34 -27.37 10.98
CA GLY A 284 -1.87 -28.70 11.35
C GLY A 284 -1.16 -29.86 10.66
N VAL A 285 -0.24 -29.58 9.74
CA VAL A 285 0.67 -30.58 9.17
C VAL A 285 2.08 -30.27 9.68
N ASP A 286 2.50 -30.92 10.77
CA ASP A 286 3.88 -30.81 11.30
C ASP A 286 4.94 -31.41 10.35
N ARG A 287 4.51 -31.94 9.21
CA ARG A 287 5.38 -32.32 8.09
C ARG A 287 5.01 -31.51 6.85
N PRO A 288 5.98 -31.03 6.06
CA PRO A 288 5.67 -30.65 4.69
C PRO A 288 5.00 -31.85 4.01
N SER A 289 3.95 -31.62 3.23
CA SER A 289 3.34 -32.66 2.39
C SER A 289 4.45 -33.33 1.60
N THR A 290 4.75 -34.58 1.93
CA THR A 290 5.83 -35.40 1.37
C THR A 290 5.59 -35.82 -0.08
N ASP A 291 4.62 -35.24 -0.78
CA ASP A 291 4.36 -35.54 -2.20
C ASP A 291 5.20 -34.70 -3.16
N ASP A 292 6.01 -33.75 -2.67
CA ASP A 292 7.14 -33.18 -3.43
C ASP A 292 8.45 -33.87 -3.00
N ASP A 293 8.69 -35.05 -3.55
CA ASP A 293 9.83 -35.96 -3.30
C ASP A 293 11.20 -35.42 -3.79
N HIS A 294 11.37 -34.09 -3.87
CA HIS A 294 12.57 -33.41 -4.36
C HIS A 294 13.19 -32.37 -3.42
N ALA A 295 12.72 -32.28 -2.16
CA ALA A 295 13.23 -31.25 -1.26
C ALA A 295 13.36 -31.74 0.21
N THR A 296 14.10 -32.82 0.46
CA THR A 296 14.80 -32.99 1.74
C THR A 296 15.96 -31.99 1.80
N VAL A 297 15.61 -30.73 1.95
CA VAL A 297 16.58 -29.65 2.09
C VAL A 297 17.14 -29.73 3.51
N ASP A 298 18.44 -29.98 3.62
CA ASP A 298 19.21 -29.87 4.86
C ASP A 298 18.84 -28.53 5.54
N PRO A 299 18.58 -28.47 6.86
CA PRO A 299 18.36 -27.20 7.56
C PRO A 299 19.45 -26.14 7.28
N ASP A 300 20.66 -26.55 6.89
CA ASP A 300 21.72 -25.66 6.42
C ASP A 300 21.67 -25.34 4.90
N ASP A 301 21.05 -26.21 4.08
CA ASP A 301 20.82 -26.00 2.64
C ASP A 301 19.51 -25.28 2.29
N GLY A 302 18.69 -24.98 3.31
CA GLY A 302 17.38 -24.31 3.23
C GLY A 302 17.32 -23.30 2.09
N ALA A 303 16.66 -23.65 0.99
CA ALA A 303 16.35 -22.71 -0.07
C ALA A 303 15.37 -21.68 0.53
N TRP A 304 15.94 -20.58 1.03
CA TRP A 304 15.19 -19.50 1.65
C TRP A 304 14.28 -18.88 0.58
N LEU A 305 13.01 -19.27 0.60
CA LEU A 305 11.97 -18.71 -0.27
C LEU A 305 11.75 -17.24 0.09
N PRO A 306 11.49 -16.38 -0.91
CA PRO A 306 11.23 -14.97 -0.66
C PRO A 306 10.04 -14.83 0.29
N LEU A 307 10.22 -14.09 1.38
CA LEU A 307 9.18 -13.82 2.37
C LEU A 307 7.88 -13.26 1.78
N TRP A 308 7.95 -12.67 0.58
CA TRP A 308 6.82 -12.10 -0.11
C TRP A 308 6.92 -12.34 -1.62
N GLU A 309 5.97 -13.09 -2.15
CA GLU A 309 5.70 -13.20 -3.58
C GLU A 309 4.29 -12.64 -3.85
N PRO A 310 4.11 -11.55 -4.62
CA PRO A 310 2.80 -11.06 -5.01
C PRO A 310 2.11 -12.08 -5.90
N SER A 311 0.96 -12.56 -5.45
CA SER A 311 0.07 -13.34 -6.31
C SER A 311 -0.46 -12.51 -7.48
N ALA A 312 -0.90 -13.17 -8.55
CA ALA A 312 -1.63 -12.54 -9.65
C ALA A 312 -2.85 -11.75 -9.14
N ASP A 313 -3.49 -12.24 -8.08
CA ASP A 313 -4.58 -11.58 -7.38
C ASP A 313 -4.13 -10.32 -6.61
N GLU A 314 -2.92 -10.29 -6.04
CA GLU A 314 -2.38 -9.08 -5.44
C GLU A 314 -2.09 -8.00 -6.50
N HIS A 315 -1.67 -8.39 -7.71
CA HIS A 315 -1.54 -7.48 -8.84
C HIS A 315 -2.91 -6.93 -9.29
N ALA A 316 -3.93 -7.78 -9.40
CA ALA A 316 -5.28 -7.35 -9.74
C ALA A 316 -5.89 -6.44 -8.65
N ARG A 317 -5.69 -6.77 -7.37
CA ARG A 317 -6.16 -5.96 -6.23
C ARG A 317 -5.38 -4.66 -6.07
N ARG A 318 -4.07 -4.65 -6.33
CA ARG A 318 -3.31 -3.40 -6.48
C ARG A 318 -3.83 -2.59 -7.65
N GLY A 319 -4.23 -3.22 -8.75
CA GLY A 319 -4.95 -2.57 -9.85
C GLY A 319 -6.27 -1.94 -9.41
N VAL A 320 -7.06 -2.60 -8.55
CA VAL A 320 -8.32 -2.06 -7.99
C VAL A 320 -8.07 -0.97 -6.93
N GLN A 321 -7.05 -1.11 -6.08
CA GLN A 321 -6.68 -0.09 -5.11
C GLN A 321 -6.00 1.10 -5.78
N GLN A 322 -5.27 0.87 -6.87
CA GLN A 322 -4.80 1.88 -7.82
C GLN A 322 -5.95 2.44 -8.65
N SER A 323 -7.06 1.72 -8.88
CA SER A 323 -8.26 2.28 -9.51
C SER A 323 -9.05 3.14 -8.53
N MET A 324 -9.07 2.82 -7.23
CA MET A 324 -9.59 3.70 -6.18
C MET A 324 -8.70 4.93 -5.99
N ASN A 325 -7.38 4.77 -5.91
CA ASN A 325 -6.45 5.91 -5.90
C ASN A 325 -6.50 6.66 -7.22
N GLY A 326 -6.70 5.99 -8.34
CA GLY A 326 -6.87 6.56 -9.67
C GLY A 326 -8.16 7.36 -9.76
N ARG A 327 -9.26 6.88 -9.18
CA ARG A 327 -10.52 7.63 -8.99
C ARG A 327 -10.33 8.82 -8.04
N LEU A 328 -9.53 8.68 -6.99
CA LEU A 328 -9.15 9.79 -6.11
C LEU A 328 -8.33 10.82 -6.88
N TRP A 329 -7.36 10.40 -7.71
CA TRP A 329 -6.55 11.27 -8.55
C TRP A 329 -7.35 11.90 -9.71
N VAL A 330 -8.33 11.19 -10.26
CA VAL A 330 -9.33 11.73 -11.20
C VAL A 330 -10.21 12.75 -10.51
N ALA A 331 -10.66 12.48 -9.28
CA ALA A 331 -11.45 13.41 -8.50
C ALA A 331 -10.64 14.65 -8.09
N VAL A 332 -9.36 14.48 -7.71
CA VAL A 332 -8.42 15.59 -7.45
C VAL A 332 -8.13 16.35 -8.74
N GLY A 333 -7.91 15.68 -9.87
CA GLY A 333 -7.73 16.32 -11.18
C GLY A 333 -8.96 17.10 -11.61
N LEU A 334 -10.16 16.58 -11.37
CA LEU A 334 -11.43 17.28 -11.57
C LEU A 334 -11.57 18.47 -10.61
N LEU A 335 -11.26 18.30 -9.33
CA LEU A 335 -11.29 19.37 -8.31
C LEU A 335 -10.29 20.49 -8.58
N VAL A 336 -9.14 20.17 -9.19
CA VAL A 336 -8.12 21.15 -9.60
C VAL A 336 -8.49 21.80 -10.93
N GLY A 337 -9.13 21.07 -11.85
CA GLY A 337 -9.52 21.59 -13.17
C GLY A 337 -10.83 22.40 -13.18
N LEU A 338 -11.80 22.04 -12.34
CA LEU A 338 -13.14 22.66 -12.31
C LEU A 338 -13.18 24.13 -11.88
N PRO A 339 -12.41 24.60 -10.88
CA PRO A 339 -12.39 26.01 -10.50
C PRO A 339 -11.92 26.91 -11.64
N GLY A 340 -11.05 26.39 -12.50
CA GLY A 340 -10.63 27.07 -13.72
C GLY A 340 -11.78 27.31 -14.68
N VAL A 341 -12.76 26.40 -14.79
CA VAL A 341 -13.86 26.53 -15.76
C VAL A 341 -14.92 27.53 -15.29
N SER A 342 -15.18 27.62 -13.98
CA SER A 342 -16.24 28.47 -13.42
C SER A 342 -15.85 29.92 -13.18
N ALA A 343 -14.56 30.26 -13.17
CA ALA A 343 -14.07 31.63 -12.92
C ALA A 343 -14.03 32.53 -14.17
N PHE A 344 -14.40 32.02 -15.36
CA PHE A 344 -14.28 32.78 -16.62
C PHE A 344 -15.55 33.55 -16.97
N GLY A 345 -15.66 34.77 -16.45
CA GLY A 345 -16.62 35.78 -16.91
C GLY A 345 -16.21 36.40 -18.26
N GLU A 346 -14.92 36.70 -18.48
CA GLU A 346 -14.38 37.17 -19.78
C GLU A 346 -12.89 36.79 -19.88
N PRO A 347 -12.47 35.90 -20.80
CA PRO A 347 -11.10 35.40 -20.80
C PRO A 347 -10.17 36.42 -21.48
N GLY A 348 -9.37 37.12 -20.67
CA GLY A 348 -8.10 37.67 -21.15
C GLY A 348 -7.18 36.57 -21.71
N PRO A 349 -6.08 36.92 -22.41
CA PRO A 349 -5.24 35.97 -23.17
C PRO A 349 -4.61 34.85 -22.34
N TRP A 350 -4.56 35.00 -21.00
CA TRP A 350 -3.97 34.02 -20.08
C TRP A 350 -4.96 32.98 -19.57
N GLY A 351 -6.26 33.19 -19.75
CA GLY A 351 -7.29 32.23 -19.32
C GLY A 351 -7.12 30.84 -19.95
N PRO A 352 -7.00 30.72 -21.27
CA PRO A 352 -6.71 29.46 -21.95
C PRO A 352 -5.40 28.79 -21.48
N VAL A 353 -4.39 29.57 -21.09
CA VAL A 353 -3.11 29.06 -20.60
C VAL A 353 -3.26 28.41 -19.22
N SER A 354 -3.98 29.04 -18.29
CA SER A 354 -4.26 28.46 -16.97
C SER A 354 -5.11 27.19 -17.07
N LEU A 355 -6.15 27.21 -17.91
CA LEU A 355 -7.06 26.08 -18.11
C LEU A 355 -6.33 24.91 -18.79
N GLY A 356 -5.48 25.20 -19.78
CA GLY A 356 -4.59 24.22 -20.41
C GLY A 356 -3.57 23.64 -19.43
N ALA A 357 -2.98 24.43 -18.55
CA ALA A 357 -2.00 23.98 -17.57
C ALA A 357 -2.62 23.09 -16.47
N PHE A 358 -3.80 23.43 -15.95
CA PHE A 358 -4.50 22.58 -14.98
C PHE A 358 -5.11 21.34 -15.62
N ALA A 359 -5.64 21.43 -16.85
CA ALA A 359 -6.09 20.27 -17.60
C ALA A 359 -4.91 19.33 -17.88
N ALA A 360 -3.75 19.85 -18.29
CA ALA A 360 -2.54 19.07 -18.47
C ALA A 360 -2.07 18.45 -17.14
N ALA A 361 -2.03 19.20 -16.04
CA ALA A 361 -1.70 18.66 -14.72
C ALA A 361 -2.66 17.56 -14.29
N GLY A 362 -3.97 17.77 -14.43
CA GLY A 362 -5.02 16.80 -14.13
C GLY A 362 -4.88 15.55 -14.99
N LEU A 363 -4.76 15.69 -16.31
CA LEU A 363 -4.57 14.58 -17.25
C LEU A 363 -3.26 13.83 -17.00
N THR A 364 -2.17 14.53 -16.67
CA THR A 364 -0.88 13.89 -16.34
C THR A 364 -0.96 13.15 -15.01
N THR A 365 -1.70 13.68 -14.04
CA THR A 365 -1.95 13.04 -12.74
C THR A 365 -2.86 11.82 -12.87
N ILE A 366 -3.88 11.91 -13.73
CA ILE A 366 -4.73 10.79 -14.14
C ILE A 366 -3.89 9.74 -14.88
N ALA A 367 -3.03 10.16 -15.82
CA ALA A 367 -2.10 9.26 -16.50
C ALA A 367 -1.10 8.63 -15.52
N LEU A 368 -0.61 9.33 -14.50
CA LEU A 368 0.21 8.76 -13.43
C LEU A 368 -0.52 7.69 -12.62
N GLY A 369 -1.82 7.88 -12.38
CA GLY A 369 -2.69 6.92 -11.69
C GLY A 369 -3.11 5.73 -12.57
N LEU A 370 -3.28 5.95 -13.88
CA LEU A 370 -3.72 4.96 -14.86
C LEU A 370 -2.57 4.23 -15.55
N VAL A 371 -1.36 4.79 -15.54
CA VAL A 371 -0.12 4.05 -15.80
C VAL A 371 0.05 3.14 -14.60
N SER A 372 -0.70 2.04 -14.67
CA SER A 372 -0.39 0.81 -14.01
C SER A 372 1.12 0.64 -14.18
N PRO A 373 1.87 0.34 -13.10
CA PRO A 373 3.12 -0.31 -13.36
C PRO A 373 2.63 -1.58 -14.03
N ARG A 374 2.62 -1.63 -15.38
CA ARG A 374 2.67 -2.93 -16.03
C ARG A 374 3.74 -3.63 -15.21
N PRO A 375 3.45 -4.80 -14.58
CA PRO A 375 4.58 -5.64 -14.22
C PRO A 375 5.42 -5.60 -15.49
N PRO A 376 6.70 -5.26 -15.41
CA PRO A 376 7.52 -5.46 -16.57
C PRO A 376 7.41 -6.97 -16.88
N GLU A 377 6.36 -7.42 -17.59
CA GLU A 377 6.53 -8.11 -18.85
C GLU A 377 7.75 -7.44 -19.39
N LEU A 378 8.84 -8.18 -19.45
CA LEU A 378 10.10 -7.71 -19.95
C LEU A 378 9.79 -7.08 -21.30
N ALA A 379 9.44 -5.79 -21.30
CA ALA A 379 9.24 -5.01 -22.49
C ALA A 379 10.58 -5.21 -23.15
N ALA A 380 10.54 -5.74 -24.38
CA ALA A 380 11.72 -6.06 -25.15
C ALA A 380 12.76 -5.01 -24.82
N LEU A 381 13.85 -5.48 -24.21
CA LEU A 381 14.85 -4.66 -23.51
C LEU A 381 15.72 -3.90 -24.54
N GLU A 382 15.06 -3.36 -25.56
CA GLU A 382 15.55 -2.40 -26.54
C GLU A 382 15.59 -0.99 -25.94
N GLY A 383 15.06 -0.80 -24.72
CA GLY A 383 15.29 0.40 -23.91
C GLY A 383 16.60 0.31 -23.09
N PRO A 384 17.33 1.42 -22.89
CA PRO A 384 18.68 1.48 -22.30
C PRO A 384 18.70 1.28 -20.76
N GLY A 385 18.17 0.15 -20.28
CA GLY A 385 17.92 -0.10 -18.85
C GLY A 385 19.05 -0.82 -18.11
N ALA A 386 19.68 -1.81 -18.76
CA ALA A 386 20.84 -2.51 -18.22
C ALA A 386 22.09 -2.03 -18.97
N LEU A 387 22.92 -1.25 -18.28
CA LEU A 387 24.23 -0.85 -18.78
C LEU A 387 25.27 -1.74 -18.11
N THR A 388 26.20 -2.27 -18.90
CA THR A 388 27.41 -2.88 -18.37
C THR A 388 28.27 -1.79 -17.73
N THR A 389 28.74 -2.03 -16.52
CA THR A 389 29.70 -1.12 -15.89
C THR A 389 31.09 -1.39 -16.47
N PRO A 390 32.00 -0.39 -16.48
CA PRO A 390 33.38 -0.58 -17.00
C PRO A 390 34.17 -1.68 -16.29
N ARG A 391 33.68 -2.20 -15.16
CA ARG A 391 34.28 -3.26 -14.36
C ARG A 391 33.56 -4.62 -14.46
N GLY A 392 32.58 -4.78 -15.36
CA GLY A 392 31.90 -6.05 -15.57
C GLY A 392 30.76 -6.35 -14.59
N GLY A 393 29.80 -5.43 -14.49
CA GLY A 393 28.59 -5.57 -13.67
C GLY A 393 27.30 -5.20 -14.40
N VAL A 394 26.16 -5.65 -13.87
CA VAL A 394 24.81 -5.32 -14.39
C VAL A 394 24.15 -4.29 -13.49
N VAL A 395 23.57 -3.25 -14.11
CA VAL A 395 22.75 -2.26 -13.39
C VAL A 395 21.26 -2.52 -13.66
N LEU A 396 20.51 -2.79 -12.61
CA LEU A 396 19.05 -2.81 -12.59
C LEU A 396 18.53 -1.43 -12.20
N ARG A 397 17.77 -0.80 -13.08
CA ARG A 397 17.21 0.54 -12.86
C ARG A 397 15.69 0.49 -12.72
N CYS A 398 15.16 1.26 -11.78
CA CYS A 398 13.73 1.56 -11.78
C CYS A 398 13.34 2.37 -13.04
N SER A 399 12.14 2.11 -13.56
CA SER A 399 11.60 2.91 -14.65
C SER A 399 11.52 4.38 -14.24
N SER A 400 12.26 5.25 -14.95
CA SER A 400 12.22 6.69 -14.72
C SER A 400 10.90 7.33 -15.19
N VAL A 401 10.02 6.57 -15.85
CA VAL A 401 8.79 7.09 -16.45
C VAL A 401 7.88 7.73 -15.41
N ARG A 402 7.66 7.10 -14.25
CA ARG A 402 6.85 7.68 -13.17
C ARG A 402 7.43 8.96 -12.60
N LEU A 403 8.74 8.99 -12.44
CA LEU A 403 9.46 10.16 -11.93
C LEU A 403 9.40 11.31 -12.94
N ARG A 404 9.55 11.02 -14.23
CA ARG A 404 9.41 11.99 -15.33
C ARG A 404 7.96 12.49 -15.46
N MET A 405 6.97 11.60 -15.44
CA MET A 405 5.56 12.01 -15.45
C MET A 405 5.21 12.83 -14.22
N GLY A 406 5.71 12.46 -13.03
CA GLY A 406 5.54 13.23 -11.80
C GLY A 406 6.17 14.62 -11.91
N ALA A 407 7.38 14.71 -12.46
CA ALA A 407 8.03 15.99 -12.76
C ALA A 407 7.22 16.83 -13.76
N VAL A 408 6.67 16.23 -14.82
CA VAL A 408 5.81 16.93 -15.79
C VAL A 408 4.53 17.43 -15.11
N ALA A 409 3.87 16.61 -14.29
CA ALA A 409 2.67 17.02 -13.56
C ALA A 409 2.95 18.19 -12.61
N LEU A 410 4.05 18.13 -11.85
CA LEU A 410 4.46 19.22 -10.95
C LEU A 410 4.86 20.49 -11.71
N ALA A 411 5.55 20.37 -12.84
CA ALA A 411 5.89 21.50 -13.69
C ALA A 411 4.63 22.15 -14.27
N SER A 412 3.68 21.36 -14.76
CA SER A 412 2.38 21.85 -15.26
C SER A 412 1.58 22.54 -14.16
N LEU A 413 1.57 22.00 -12.93
CA LEU A 413 0.95 22.65 -11.77
C LEU A 413 1.65 23.97 -11.44
N ALA A 414 2.98 24.03 -11.49
CA ALA A 414 3.72 25.26 -11.24
C ALA A 414 3.35 26.34 -12.26
N VAL A 415 3.34 26.00 -13.55
CA VAL A 415 2.95 26.92 -14.63
C VAL A 415 1.50 27.39 -14.47
N GLY A 416 0.57 26.48 -14.16
CA GLY A 416 -0.83 26.83 -13.88
C GLY A 416 -0.96 27.77 -12.69
N THR A 417 -0.23 27.50 -11.61
CA THR A 417 -0.18 28.34 -10.41
C THR A 417 0.33 29.74 -10.74
N VAL A 418 1.44 29.87 -11.48
CA VAL A 418 1.97 31.19 -11.89
C VAL A 418 0.96 31.94 -12.75
N ALA A 419 0.33 31.28 -13.72
CA ALA A 419 -0.65 31.90 -14.61
C ALA A 419 -1.89 32.40 -13.84
N THR A 420 -2.42 31.60 -12.91
CA THR A 420 -3.55 32.00 -12.05
C THR A 420 -3.18 33.14 -11.13
N VAL A 421 -1.99 33.10 -10.52
CA VAL A 421 -1.53 34.17 -9.64
C VAL A 421 -1.35 35.47 -10.42
N ALA A 422 -0.77 35.42 -11.62
CA ALA A 422 -0.63 36.59 -12.48
C ALA A 422 -1.97 37.19 -12.92
N LEU A 423 -3.01 36.36 -13.03
CA LEU A 423 -4.35 36.77 -13.44
C LEU A 423 -5.21 37.34 -12.30
N PHE A 424 -5.11 36.75 -11.11
CA PHE A 424 -6.10 36.97 -10.04
C PHE A 424 -5.53 37.53 -8.74
N ALA A 425 -4.21 37.60 -8.58
CA ALA A 425 -3.64 38.16 -7.38
C ALA A 425 -3.80 39.69 -7.36
N SER A 426 -4.85 40.15 -6.69
CA SER A 426 -5.10 41.56 -6.40
C SER A 426 -4.23 42.10 -5.26
N SER A 427 -3.58 41.22 -4.49
CA SER A 427 -2.73 41.59 -3.36
C SER A 427 -1.28 41.12 -3.52
N PRO A 428 -0.30 41.90 -3.00
CA PRO A 428 1.10 41.50 -3.01
C PRO A 428 1.36 40.21 -2.21
N GLY A 429 0.52 39.92 -1.20
CA GLY A 429 0.58 38.67 -0.45
C GLY A 429 0.22 37.44 -1.29
N ALA A 430 -0.84 37.53 -2.10
CA ALA A 430 -1.23 36.46 -3.01
C ALA A 430 -0.18 36.23 -4.11
N LEU A 431 0.43 37.30 -4.62
CA LEU A 431 1.56 37.23 -5.55
C LEU A 431 2.76 36.49 -4.97
N LEU A 432 3.18 36.86 -3.75
CA LEU A 432 4.31 36.24 -3.07
C LEU A 432 4.04 34.75 -2.77
N LEU A 433 2.88 34.44 -2.20
CA LEU A 433 2.50 33.07 -1.85
C LEU A 433 2.43 32.16 -3.09
N GLY A 434 1.80 32.66 -4.15
CA GLY A 434 1.70 31.98 -5.43
C GLY A 434 3.06 31.70 -6.08
N THR A 435 3.95 32.68 -6.03
CA THR A 435 5.32 32.54 -6.56
C THR A 435 6.13 31.53 -5.75
N LEU A 436 6.04 31.56 -4.42
CA LEU A 436 6.71 30.60 -3.54
C LEU A 436 6.19 29.17 -3.76
N LEU A 437 4.88 29.01 -3.95
CA LEU A 437 4.27 27.72 -4.26
C LEU A 437 4.76 27.19 -5.61
N ALA A 438 4.79 28.03 -6.65
CA ALA A 438 5.30 27.65 -7.97
C ALA A 438 6.79 27.23 -7.91
N LEU A 439 7.62 28.00 -7.19
CA LEU A 439 9.03 27.65 -6.97
C LEU A 439 9.16 26.30 -6.24
N ALA A 440 8.37 26.07 -5.19
CA ALA A 440 8.37 24.81 -4.46
C ALA A 440 7.98 23.61 -5.36
N LEU A 441 6.98 23.79 -6.23
CA LEU A 441 6.55 22.77 -7.20
C LEU A 441 7.63 22.47 -8.26
N LEU A 442 8.48 23.44 -8.62
CA LEU A 442 9.56 23.27 -9.60
C LEU A 442 10.82 22.57 -9.06
N VAL A 443 11.01 22.49 -7.74
CA VAL A 443 12.21 21.87 -7.14
C VAL A 443 12.40 20.44 -7.63
N VAL A 444 11.36 19.61 -7.57
CA VAL A 444 11.45 18.20 -7.99
C VAL A 444 11.71 18.10 -9.51
N PRO A 445 10.95 18.75 -10.41
CA PRO A 445 11.25 18.77 -11.84
C PRO A 445 12.69 19.16 -12.18
N VAL A 446 13.23 20.19 -11.52
CA VAL A 446 14.62 20.64 -11.73
C VAL A 446 15.62 19.57 -11.28
N LEU A 447 15.40 18.94 -10.13
CA LEU A 447 16.25 17.84 -9.64
C LEU A 447 16.21 16.60 -10.55
N VAL A 448 15.05 16.33 -11.17
CA VAL A 448 14.88 15.27 -12.17
C VAL A 448 15.62 15.63 -13.47
N ALA A 449 15.42 16.84 -14.00
CA ALA A 449 16.02 17.30 -15.26
C ALA A 449 17.55 17.37 -15.16
N THR A 450 18.07 17.79 -14.01
CA THR A 450 19.52 17.86 -13.73
C THR A 450 20.15 16.51 -13.38
N ARG A 451 19.38 15.41 -13.38
CA ARG A 451 19.81 14.05 -12.98
C ARG A 451 20.42 13.97 -11.59
N ARG A 452 20.22 14.98 -10.73
CA ARG A 452 20.67 14.95 -9.32
C ARG A 452 19.83 14.01 -8.47
N LEU A 453 18.63 13.66 -8.94
CA LEU A 453 17.77 12.66 -8.33
C LEU A 453 17.88 11.33 -9.10
N VAL A 454 18.69 10.41 -8.60
CA VAL A 454 18.84 9.08 -9.20
C VAL A 454 17.62 8.22 -8.85
N VAL A 455 16.94 7.73 -9.89
CA VAL A 455 15.85 6.76 -9.76
C VAL A 455 16.49 5.42 -9.43
N ARG A 456 16.37 5.01 -8.17
CA ARG A 456 16.73 3.70 -7.59
C ARG A 456 17.49 2.77 -8.55
N GLU A 457 18.79 2.64 -8.31
CA GLU A 457 19.69 1.78 -9.09
C GLU A 457 20.24 0.69 -8.18
N LEU A 458 20.14 -0.56 -8.61
CA LEU A 458 20.82 -1.70 -8.02
C LEU A 458 21.88 -2.18 -9.00
N GLN A 459 23.14 -1.98 -8.65
CA GLN A 459 24.28 -2.43 -9.41
C GLN A 459 24.83 -3.71 -8.77
N LEU A 460 24.93 -4.75 -9.59
CA LEU A 460 25.51 -6.05 -9.24
C LEU A 460 26.86 -6.15 -9.94
N ASP A 461 27.93 -5.98 -9.17
CA ASP A 461 29.30 -6.19 -9.63
C ASP A 461 29.83 -7.52 -9.06
N GLU A 462 31.00 -7.97 -9.53
CA GLU A 462 31.65 -9.21 -9.09
C GLU A 462 31.93 -9.24 -7.58
N GLU A 463 32.26 -8.08 -7.00
CA GLU A 463 32.70 -7.98 -5.60
C GLU A 463 31.65 -7.37 -4.68
N THR A 464 30.72 -6.57 -5.21
CA THR A 464 29.80 -5.78 -4.40
C THR A 464 28.40 -5.65 -5.00
N ILE A 465 27.42 -5.54 -4.12
CA ILE A 465 26.08 -5.04 -4.41
C ILE A 465 26.06 -3.54 -4.08
N THR A 466 25.88 -2.69 -5.08
CA THR A 466 25.73 -1.24 -4.85
C THR A 466 24.30 -0.80 -5.08
N TYR A 467 23.64 -0.28 -4.05
CA TYR A 467 22.33 0.34 -4.15
C TYR A 467 22.43 1.88 -4.08
N ARG A 468 21.77 2.57 -5.02
CA ARG A 468 21.66 4.03 -5.04
C ARG A 468 20.21 4.44 -5.05
N ALA A 469 19.81 5.33 -4.15
CA ALA A 469 18.47 5.90 -4.12
C ALA A 469 18.53 7.37 -3.70
N GLY A 470 18.16 8.29 -4.61
CA GLY A 470 18.33 9.72 -4.38
C GLY A 470 19.80 10.07 -4.20
N SER A 471 20.15 10.69 -3.06
CA SER A 471 21.53 11.01 -2.69
C SER A 471 22.25 9.89 -1.91
N ARG A 472 21.54 8.83 -1.51
CA ARG A 472 22.13 7.75 -0.72
C ARG A 472 22.77 6.71 -1.63
N ARG A 473 23.98 6.30 -1.28
CA ARG A 473 24.70 5.17 -1.87
C ARG A 473 25.10 4.21 -0.77
N GLN A 474 24.77 2.94 -0.94
CA GLN A 474 25.16 1.85 -0.05
C GLN A 474 25.83 0.78 -0.90
N ALA A 475 26.98 0.28 -0.46
CA ALA A 475 27.70 -0.80 -1.12
C ALA A 475 27.93 -1.91 -0.10
N VAL A 476 27.56 -3.14 -0.49
CA VAL A 476 27.66 -4.34 0.34
C VAL A 476 28.54 -5.35 -0.38
N PRO A 477 29.73 -5.67 0.13
CA PRO A 477 30.54 -6.77 -0.38
C PRO A 477 29.79 -8.10 -0.28
N TRP A 478 29.90 -8.96 -1.29
CA TRP A 478 29.27 -10.28 -1.26
C TRP A 478 29.73 -11.12 -0.07
N ALA A 479 31.00 -10.97 0.34
CA ALA A 479 31.58 -11.63 1.50
C ALA A 479 30.94 -11.22 2.84
N GLN A 480 30.35 -10.02 2.92
CA GLN A 480 29.65 -9.55 4.12
C GLN A 480 28.18 -9.92 4.13
N LEU A 481 27.63 -10.37 3.00
CA LEU A 481 26.21 -10.70 2.87
C LEU A 481 25.93 -12.07 3.50
N THR A 482 25.25 -12.08 4.64
CA THR A 482 24.82 -13.32 5.30
C THR A 482 23.44 -13.75 4.84
N ARG A 483 22.54 -12.78 4.63
CA ARG A 483 21.11 -13.04 4.47
C ARG A 483 20.47 -12.12 3.43
N VAL A 484 19.46 -12.62 2.73
CA VAL A 484 18.63 -11.84 1.79
C VAL A 484 17.17 -12.16 2.08
N ASP A 485 16.41 -11.15 2.49
CA ASP A 485 14.98 -11.29 2.84
C ASP A 485 14.15 -10.36 1.94
N VAL A 486 13.11 -10.90 1.29
CA VAL A 486 12.15 -10.06 0.54
C VAL A 486 11.12 -9.50 1.50
N LEU A 487 11.20 -8.21 1.75
CA LEU A 487 10.20 -7.47 2.49
C LEU A 487 9.09 -6.96 1.55
N ARG A 488 8.02 -6.48 2.16
CA ARG A 488 6.85 -5.95 1.46
C ARG A 488 7.19 -4.78 0.52
N ASP A 489 6.36 -4.58 -0.51
CA ASP A 489 6.41 -3.47 -1.47
C ASP A 489 7.68 -3.45 -2.34
N GLY A 490 8.37 -4.59 -2.44
CA GLY A 490 9.58 -4.74 -3.23
C GLY A 490 10.85 -4.27 -2.52
N VAL A 491 10.85 -4.18 -1.19
CA VAL A 491 12.06 -3.91 -0.42
C VAL A 491 12.78 -5.23 -0.14
N ILE A 492 14.08 -5.31 -0.36
CA ILE A 492 14.92 -6.46 0.01
C ILE A 492 15.82 -6.03 1.16
N ARG A 493 15.87 -6.82 2.22
CA ARG A 493 16.82 -6.66 3.33
C ARG A 493 18.01 -7.59 3.11
N LEU A 494 19.20 -7.00 3.12
CA LEU A 494 20.49 -7.68 3.10
C LEU A 494 21.02 -7.74 4.53
N GLY A 495 21.02 -8.89 5.16
CA GLY A 495 21.70 -9.10 6.45
C GLY A 495 23.20 -9.19 6.26
N LEU A 496 23.94 -8.58 7.17
CA LEU A 496 25.40 -8.51 7.15
C LEU A 496 26.03 -9.40 8.24
N THR A 497 27.33 -9.68 8.12
CA THR A 497 28.09 -10.51 9.06
C THR A 497 28.25 -9.91 10.45
N ASP A 498 28.23 -8.58 10.55
CA ASP A 498 28.30 -7.82 11.80
C ASP A 498 26.95 -7.73 12.53
N GLY A 499 25.90 -8.33 11.97
CA GLY A 499 24.53 -8.27 12.49
C GLY A 499 23.74 -7.06 11.99
N ASP A 500 24.37 -6.13 11.25
CA ASP A 500 23.68 -5.03 10.61
C ASP A 500 22.86 -5.51 9.42
N ALA A 501 22.04 -4.61 8.87
CA ALA A 501 21.29 -4.90 7.65
C ALA A 501 21.16 -3.68 6.74
N VAL A 502 21.41 -3.90 5.46
CA VAL A 502 21.19 -2.94 4.39
C VAL A 502 19.84 -3.21 3.75
N ARG A 503 19.16 -2.16 3.29
CA ARG A 503 17.83 -2.28 2.67
C ARG A 503 17.84 -1.68 1.28
N ILE A 504 17.31 -2.43 0.33
CA ILE A 504 17.31 -2.12 -1.08
C ILE A 504 15.87 -2.13 -1.56
N ASP A 505 15.30 -0.97 -1.89
CA ASP A 505 13.97 -0.92 -2.50
C ASP A 505 14.11 -1.15 -4.02
N VAL A 506 13.74 -2.36 -4.44
CA VAL A 506 13.67 -2.81 -5.84
C VAL A 506 12.26 -2.70 -6.42
N GLY A 507 11.32 -2.10 -5.67
CA GLY A 507 9.97 -1.83 -6.12
C GLY A 507 9.96 -0.91 -7.34
N GLY A 508 9.40 -1.40 -8.45
CA GLY A 508 9.33 -0.69 -9.73
C GLY A 508 10.56 -0.84 -10.63
N MET A 509 11.50 -1.73 -10.28
CA MET A 509 12.55 -2.19 -11.20
C MET A 509 11.97 -3.09 -12.29
N SER A 510 12.73 -3.28 -13.36
CA SER A 510 12.37 -4.14 -14.50
C SER A 510 12.22 -5.63 -14.15
N ALA A 511 12.58 -6.01 -12.93
CA ALA A 511 12.52 -7.37 -12.43
C ALA A 511 11.64 -7.45 -11.18
N HIS A 512 10.98 -8.59 -11.04
CA HIS A 512 10.16 -8.89 -9.89
C HIS A 512 11.01 -8.98 -8.61
N PRO A 513 10.59 -8.39 -7.47
CA PRO A 513 11.39 -8.38 -6.25
C PRO A 513 11.80 -9.76 -5.75
N GLY A 514 10.91 -10.75 -5.86
CA GLY A 514 11.20 -12.16 -5.52
C GLY A 514 12.33 -12.74 -6.37
N LYS A 515 12.28 -12.51 -7.70
CA LYS A 515 13.29 -12.95 -8.67
C LYS A 515 14.65 -12.29 -8.40
N VAL A 516 14.65 -10.99 -8.07
CA VAL A 516 15.87 -10.28 -7.67
C VAL A 516 16.45 -10.87 -6.40
N ALA A 517 15.64 -11.17 -5.38
CA ALA A 517 16.16 -11.77 -4.16
C ALA A 517 16.68 -13.20 -4.36
N MET A 518 15.99 -14.03 -5.14
CA MET A 518 16.49 -15.36 -5.49
C MET A 518 17.84 -15.28 -6.20
N LEU A 519 18.01 -14.34 -7.12
CA LEU A 519 19.29 -14.06 -7.76
C LEU A 519 20.37 -13.66 -6.73
N LEU A 520 20.04 -12.74 -5.81
CA LEU A 520 20.96 -12.32 -4.75
C LEU A 520 21.34 -13.47 -3.80
N VAL A 521 20.40 -14.35 -3.45
CA VAL A 521 20.66 -15.56 -2.66
C VAL A 521 21.60 -16.51 -3.41
N ARG A 522 21.36 -16.73 -4.70
CA ARG A 522 22.24 -17.54 -5.56
C ARG A 522 23.66 -16.98 -5.58
N TYR A 523 23.82 -15.68 -5.83
CA TYR A 523 25.13 -15.03 -5.84
C TYR A 523 25.81 -15.05 -4.48
N ARG A 524 25.06 -14.87 -3.39
CA ARG A 524 25.60 -15.04 -2.03
C ARG A 524 26.19 -16.44 -1.85
N ARG A 525 25.44 -17.49 -2.20
CA ARG A 525 25.89 -18.89 -2.07
C ARG A 525 27.17 -19.16 -2.87
N GLN A 526 27.34 -18.47 -3.99
CA GLN A 526 28.51 -18.59 -4.85
C GLN A 526 29.69 -17.69 -4.43
N GLY A 527 29.51 -16.81 -3.45
CA GLY A 527 30.49 -15.79 -3.07
C GLY A 527 30.57 -14.61 -4.05
N GLY A 528 29.57 -14.45 -4.92
CA GLY A 528 29.50 -13.46 -5.99
C GLY A 528 28.93 -14.07 -7.29
N PRO A 529 28.71 -13.25 -8.34
CA PRO A 529 28.12 -13.67 -9.60
C PRO A 529 29.04 -14.48 -10.54
N ARG A 530 30.34 -14.60 -10.24
CA ARG A 530 31.32 -15.43 -10.98
C ARG A 530 31.32 -15.23 -12.50
N GLY A 531 31.27 -13.97 -12.96
CA GLY A 531 31.24 -13.65 -14.39
C GLY A 531 29.85 -13.56 -15.02
N GLU A 532 28.78 -14.02 -14.35
CA GLU A 532 27.41 -13.92 -14.89
C GLU A 532 26.98 -12.47 -15.11
N THR A 533 27.48 -11.52 -14.30
CA THR A 533 27.18 -10.09 -14.43
C THR A 533 27.92 -9.38 -15.56
N ARG A 534 28.77 -10.09 -16.32
CA ARG A 534 29.44 -9.54 -17.51
C ARG A 534 28.52 -9.51 -18.72
N ASP A 535 27.49 -10.35 -18.72
CA ASP A 535 26.49 -10.43 -19.76
C ASP A 535 25.07 -10.17 -19.22
N VAL A 536 24.45 -9.12 -19.75
CA VAL A 536 23.06 -8.75 -19.42
C VAL A 536 22.08 -9.86 -19.83
N GLY A 537 22.37 -10.62 -20.89
CA GLY A 537 21.55 -11.74 -21.34
C GLY A 537 21.48 -12.85 -20.29
N THR A 538 22.63 -13.22 -19.74
CA THR A 538 22.75 -14.23 -18.68
C THR A 538 21.99 -13.83 -17.40
N VAL A 539 22.17 -12.59 -16.92
CA VAL A 539 21.41 -12.09 -15.75
C VAL A 539 19.92 -12.02 -16.04
N ARG A 540 19.53 -11.68 -17.27
CA ARG A 540 18.11 -11.68 -17.69
C ARG A 540 17.51 -13.08 -17.63
N VAL A 541 18.20 -14.06 -18.18
CA VAL A 541 17.76 -15.47 -18.14
C VAL A 541 17.64 -15.92 -16.68
N ALA A 542 18.63 -15.61 -15.84
CA ALA A 542 18.59 -15.96 -14.42
C ALA A 542 17.41 -15.31 -13.67
N LEU A 543 17.07 -14.06 -13.99
CA LEU A 543 15.87 -13.39 -13.44
C LEU A 543 14.56 -13.97 -14.00
N GLN A 544 14.57 -14.58 -15.19
CA GLN A 544 13.40 -15.21 -15.79
C GLN A 544 13.18 -16.65 -15.32
N SER A 545 14.26 -17.41 -15.13
CA SER A 545 14.27 -18.83 -14.81
C SER A 545 14.20 -19.13 -13.31
N GLY A 546 14.60 -18.19 -12.46
CA GLY A 546 14.30 -18.22 -11.03
C GLY A 546 12.88 -17.80 -10.81
#